data_AF-A0A9X3KKM1-F1
#
_entry.id   AF-A0A9X3KKM1-F1
#
_cell.length_a   1.000
_cell.length_b   1.000
_cell.length_c   1.000
_cell.angle_alpha   90.00
_cell.angle_beta   90.00
_cell.angle_gamma   90.00
#
_symmetry.space_group_name_H-M   'P 1'
#
loop_
_entity.id
_entity.type
_entity.pdbx_description
1 polymer ?
#
loop_
_entity_poly.entity_id
_entity_poly.type
_entity_poly.pdbx_seq_one_letter_code
_entity_poly.pdbx_strand_id
1 'polypeptide(L)'
;MDTRKIISAHKLIDYAFASPQKRLAIIQNALQPPTFIMDTMYPDVERAAGHFLISNRNNSSHLDKLDEIYQTRDAHSDHHEQRLLNAMDAISHVKAMNWPLSDTWSLESAQGLPTDMTFCGVTIRIRPSVILKRRQSGFRYPFVGVLKTYFGKTNPLAVGNDGERGVLFGTLLHWFAEENLSFLGTADSSMCIVADVFAEKTYLGARRYKQRRKQLEALAQEIADRWEPISDRLQERDGIRFSSAHQ
;
A
#
# COMPACT_ATOMS: atom_id res chain seq x y z
N MET A 1 13.60 20.73 -6.71
CA MET A 1 13.10 19.56 -5.95
C MET A 1 11.63 19.38 -6.28
N ASP A 2 11.15 18.14 -6.33
CA ASP A 2 9.71 17.86 -6.50
C ASP A 2 8.96 18.45 -5.28
N THR A 3 8.17 19.49 -5.50
CA THR A 3 7.40 20.19 -4.45
C THR A 3 6.14 19.42 -4.04
N ARG A 4 5.88 18.27 -4.69
CA ARG A 4 4.68 17.48 -4.42
C ARG A 4 4.85 16.71 -3.12
N LYS A 5 3.93 16.96 -2.19
CA LYS A 5 3.80 16.24 -0.92
C LYS A 5 3.23 14.85 -1.19
N ILE A 6 4.09 13.87 -1.47
CA ILE A 6 3.67 12.50 -1.83
C ILE A 6 4.01 11.53 -0.71
N ILE A 7 3.02 10.76 -0.27
CA ILE A 7 3.22 9.66 0.69
C ILE A 7 2.46 8.41 0.21
N SER A 8 2.98 7.21 0.46
CA SER A 8 2.23 5.99 0.13
C SER A 8 1.10 5.74 1.12
N ALA A 9 0.06 5.01 0.69
CA ALA A 9 -1.05 4.61 1.53
C ALA A 9 -0.58 3.89 2.80
N HIS A 10 0.36 2.95 2.67
CA HIS A 10 0.97 2.28 3.81
C HIS A 10 1.58 3.30 4.77
N LYS A 11 2.33 4.29 4.29
CA LYS A 11 2.99 5.27 5.15
C LYS A 11 2.02 6.22 5.82
N LEU A 12 0.90 6.58 5.18
CA LEU A 12 -0.18 7.32 5.84
C LEU A 12 -0.81 6.50 6.99
N ILE A 13 -1.06 5.21 6.76
CA ILE A 13 -1.60 4.33 7.80
C ILE A 13 -0.58 4.12 8.92
N ASP A 14 0.71 3.93 8.60
CA ASP A 14 1.77 3.83 9.61
C ASP A 14 1.87 5.12 10.43
N TYR A 15 1.75 6.28 9.79
CA TYR A 15 1.75 7.60 10.44
C TYR A 15 0.63 7.73 11.49
N ALA A 16 -0.56 7.22 11.19
CA ALA A 16 -1.71 7.25 12.09
C ALA A 16 -1.41 6.65 13.48
N PHE A 17 -0.61 5.59 13.52
CA PHE A 17 -0.28 4.83 14.73
C PHE A 17 1.17 5.02 15.20
N ALA A 18 1.93 5.91 14.54
CA ALA A 18 3.33 6.14 14.81
C ALA A 18 3.54 7.07 16.02
N SER A 19 4.64 6.83 16.75
CA SER A 19 5.17 7.78 17.72
C SER A 19 5.60 9.10 17.04
N PRO A 20 5.74 10.21 17.78
CA PRO A 20 6.17 11.49 17.20
C PRO A 20 7.49 11.42 16.42
N GLN A 21 8.46 10.65 16.92
CA GLN A 21 9.74 10.40 16.26
C GLN A 21 9.57 9.62 14.94
N LYS A 22 8.74 8.58 14.94
CA LYS A 22 8.47 7.79 13.73
C LYS A 22 7.70 8.60 12.69
N ARG A 23 6.75 9.46 13.10
CA ARG A 23 6.06 10.41 12.21
C ARG A 23 7.03 11.36 11.50
N LEU A 24 8.01 11.90 12.24
CA LEU A 24 9.09 12.71 11.66
C LEU A 24 9.88 11.91 10.63
N ALA A 25 10.31 10.68 10.98
CA ALA A 25 11.07 9.82 10.09
C ALA A 25 10.29 9.44 8.82
N ILE A 26 8.96 9.25 8.90
CA ILE A 26 8.12 8.97 7.73
C ILE A 26 8.18 10.12 6.72
N ILE A 27 8.07 11.37 7.16
CA ILE A 27 8.13 12.54 6.27
C ILE A 27 9.56 12.72 5.73
N GLN A 28 10.59 12.56 6.57
CA GLN A 28 11.98 12.61 6.14
C GLN A 28 12.28 11.56 5.06
N ASN A 29 11.82 10.32 5.24
CA ASN A 29 11.98 9.25 4.26
C ASN A 29 11.14 9.48 2.99
N ALA A 30 10.08 10.28 3.04
CA ALA A 30 9.34 10.65 1.83
C ALA A 30 10.08 11.73 1.03
N LEU A 31 10.71 12.70 1.72
CA LEU A 31 11.53 13.77 1.14
C LEU A 31 12.88 13.25 0.60
N GLN A 32 13.53 12.36 1.35
CA GLN A 32 14.83 11.77 1.06
C GLN A 32 14.73 10.25 1.26
N PRO A 33 14.17 9.49 0.30
CA PRO A 33 14.01 8.06 0.45
C PRO A 33 15.37 7.37 0.55
N PRO A 34 15.65 6.65 1.65
CA PRO A 34 16.89 5.90 1.75
C PRO A 34 16.88 4.74 0.74
N THR A 35 18.06 4.42 0.21
CA THR A 35 18.27 3.40 -0.83
C THR A 35 17.63 2.05 -0.47
N PHE A 36 17.74 1.61 0.78
CA PHE A 36 17.16 0.33 1.24
C PHE A 36 15.61 0.28 1.20
N ILE A 37 14.91 1.43 1.27
CA ILE A 37 13.44 1.46 1.21
C ILE A 37 12.95 1.25 -0.22
N MET A 38 13.64 1.81 -1.22
CA MET A 38 13.30 1.56 -2.63
C MET A 38 13.43 0.08 -3.00
N ASP A 39 14.37 -0.58 -2.33
CA ASP A 39 14.72 -1.99 -2.50
C ASP A 39 13.70 -2.98 -1.90
N THR A 40 12.93 -2.61 -0.88
CA THR A 40 12.07 -3.56 -0.14
C THR A 40 10.62 -3.61 -0.60
N MET A 41 10.26 -2.94 -1.69
CA MET A 41 8.84 -2.72 -2.07
C MET A 41 8.12 -3.90 -2.74
N TYR A 42 8.71 -5.09 -2.83
CA TYR A 42 8.15 -6.30 -3.49
C TYR A 42 7.32 -6.05 -4.77
N PRO A 43 7.72 -5.15 -5.70
CA PRO A 43 6.84 -4.73 -6.79
C PRO A 43 6.53 -5.86 -7.77
N ASP A 44 7.47 -6.78 -7.99
CA ASP A 44 7.27 -7.92 -8.88
C ASP A 44 6.38 -8.99 -8.24
N VAL A 45 6.51 -9.21 -6.92
CA VAL A 45 5.61 -10.11 -6.17
C VAL A 45 4.20 -9.53 -6.13
N GLU A 46 4.04 -8.22 -5.89
CA GLU A 46 2.72 -7.54 -5.93
C GLU A 46 2.05 -7.70 -7.30
N ARG A 47 2.82 -7.56 -8.39
CA ARG A 47 2.32 -7.76 -9.76
C ARG A 47 1.93 -9.22 -10.03
N ALA A 48 2.80 -10.17 -9.67
CA ALA A 48 2.55 -11.60 -9.84
C ALA A 48 1.34 -12.07 -9.01
N ALA A 49 1.20 -11.57 -7.78
CA ALA A 49 0.02 -11.79 -6.95
C ALA A 49 -1.25 -11.26 -7.61
N GLY A 50 -1.21 -10.07 -8.23
CA GLY A 50 -2.32 -9.54 -9.02
C GLY A 50 -2.78 -10.50 -10.12
N HIS A 51 -1.86 -11.06 -10.92
CA HIS A 51 -2.18 -12.04 -11.96
C HIS A 51 -2.80 -13.32 -11.39
N PHE A 52 -2.24 -13.84 -10.31
CA PHE A 52 -2.77 -15.01 -9.61
C PHE A 52 -4.21 -14.78 -9.14
N LEU A 53 -4.49 -13.64 -8.50
CA LEU A 53 -5.83 -13.28 -8.03
C LEU A 53 -6.83 -13.13 -9.18
N ILE A 54 -6.46 -12.44 -10.26
CA ILE A 54 -7.34 -12.23 -11.44
C ILE A 54 -7.70 -13.56 -12.10
N SER A 55 -6.81 -14.55 -12.07
CA SER A 55 -7.09 -15.91 -12.55
C SER A 55 -8.01 -16.73 -11.63
N ASN A 56 -8.65 -16.08 -10.66
CA ASN A 56 -9.39 -16.70 -9.56
C ASN A 56 -8.56 -17.71 -8.77
N ARG A 57 -7.23 -17.46 -8.66
CA ARG A 57 -6.24 -18.34 -8.01
C ARG A 57 -5.99 -19.68 -8.72
N ASN A 58 -6.39 -19.81 -9.98
CA ASN A 58 -6.20 -21.04 -10.75
C ASN A 58 -4.88 -21.08 -11.54
N ASN A 59 -4.17 -19.95 -11.65
CA ASN A 59 -2.93 -19.86 -12.39
C ASN A 59 -1.83 -19.15 -11.59
N SER A 60 -0.90 -19.93 -11.03
CA SER A 60 0.25 -19.45 -10.26
C SER A 60 1.51 -19.21 -11.10
N SER A 61 1.49 -19.42 -12.42
CA SER A 61 2.70 -19.41 -13.28
C SER A 61 3.59 -18.17 -13.13
N HIS A 62 3.01 -16.98 -12.95
CA HIS A 62 3.78 -15.75 -12.72
C HIS A 62 4.51 -15.75 -11.39
N LEU A 63 3.89 -16.32 -10.34
CA LEU A 63 4.50 -16.48 -9.02
C LEU A 63 5.57 -17.59 -9.06
N ASP A 64 5.29 -18.71 -9.71
CA ASP A 64 6.21 -19.84 -9.84
C ASP A 64 7.50 -19.43 -10.58
N LYS A 65 7.34 -18.76 -11.73
CA LYS A 65 8.48 -18.23 -12.48
C LYS A 65 9.30 -17.22 -11.68
N LEU A 66 8.64 -16.38 -10.87
CA LEU A 66 9.34 -15.41 -10.04
C LEU A 66 10.13 -16.10 -8.91
N ASP A 67 9.56 -17.15 -8.32
CA ASP A 67 10.22 -17.97 -7.31
C ASP A 67 11.47 -18.66 -7.88
N GLU A 68 11.36 -19.29 -9.06
CA GLU A 68 12.51 -19.87 -9.78
C GLU A 68 13.62 -18.84 -10.04
N ILE A 69 13.25 -17.64 -10.49
CA ILE A 69 14.22 -16.55 -10.72
C ILE A 69 14.95 -16.19 -9.43
N TYR A 70 14.25 -16.12 -8.29
CA TYR A 70 14.86 -15.77 -7.01
C TYR A 70 15.74 -16.90 -6.45
N GLN A 71 15.39 -18.16 -6.68
CA GLN A 71 16.20 -19.31 -6.27
C GLN A 71 17.55 -19.37 -7.01
N THR A 72 17.59 -18.97 -8.28
CA THR A 72 18.83 -19.04 -9.09
C THR A 72 19.66 -17.75 -9.07
N ARG A 73 19.24 -16.73 -8.32
CA ARG A 73 19.87 -15.42 -8.34
C ARG A 73 20.99 -15.33 -7.31
N ASP A 74 22.19 -15.00 -7.76
CA ASP A 74 23.32 -14.78 -6.86
C ASP A 74 23.07 -13.57 -5.94
N ALA A 75 23.23 -13.79 -4.63
CA ALA A 75 23.27 -12.72 -3.67
C ALA A 75 24.62 -12.00 -3.74
N HIS A 76 24.61 -10.69 -3.56
CA HIS A 76 25.82 -9.85 -3.59
C HIS A 76 26.15 -9.26 -2.21
N SER A 77 25.30 -9.57 -1.21
CA SER A 77 25.46 -9.23 0.21
C SER A 77 24.41 -9.99 1.02
N ASP A 78 24.63 -10.15 2.32
CA ASP A 78 23.67 -10.76 3.26
C ASP A 78 22.29 -10.05 3.21
N HIS A 79 22.30 -8.72 3.06
CA HIS A 79 21.06 -7.95 2.91
C HIS A 79 20.33 -8.29 1.60
N HIS A 80 21.06 -8.54 0.50
CA HIS A 80 20.46 -8.97 -0.75
C HIS A 80 19.90 -10.41 -0.62
N GLU A 81 20.64 -11.31 0.01
CA GLU A 81 20.19 -12.69 0.28
C GLU A 81 18.89 -12.71 1.09
N GLN A 82 18.85 -11.99 2.23
CA GLN A 82 17.67 -11.93 3.08
C GLN A 82 16.45 -11.35 2.34
N ARG A 83 16.66 -10.44 1.38
CA ARG A 83 15.59 -9.92 0.52
C ARG A 83 15.03 -10.97 -0.44
N LEU A 84 15.89 -11.77 -1.07
CA LEU A 84 15.46 -12.85 -1.95
C LEU A 84 14.64 -13.88 -1.15
N LEU A 85 15.15 -14.30 0.01
CA LEU A 85 14.44 -15.20 0.92
C LEU A 85 13.08 -14.63 1.34
N ASN A 86 13.02 -13.36 1.74
CA ASN A 86 11.74 -12.74 2.10
C ASN A 86 10.76 -12.62 0.92
N ALA A 87 11.25 -12.49 -0.31
CA ALA A 87 10.41 -12.43 -1.50
C ALA A 87 9.82 -13.81 -1.83
N MET A 88 10.61 -14.88 -1.67
CA MET A 88 10.15 -16.27 -1.79
C MET A 88 9.13 -16.64 -0.69
N ASP A 89 9.38 -16.22 0.56
CA ASP A 89 8.40 -16.33 1.65
C ASP A 89 7.08 -15.63 1.25
N ALA A 90 7.16 -14.40 0.74
CA ALA A 90 5.99 -13.63 0.33
C ALA A 90 5.20 -14.34 -0.79
N ILE A 91 5.88 -14.94 -1.76
CA ILE A 91 5.24 -15.76 -2.82
C ILE A 91 4.50 -16.95 -2.21
N SER A 92 5.13 -17.65 -1.28
CA SER A 92 4.53 -18.80 -0.59
C SER A 92 3.29 -18.40 0.20
N HIS A 93 3.36 -17.31 0.95
CA HIS A 93 2.20 -16.77 1.68
C HIS A 93 1.08 -16.30 0.74
N VAL A 94 1.38 -15.68 -0.40
CA VAL A 94 0.35 -15.31 -1.40
C VAL A 94 -0.43 -16.54 -1.88
N LYS A 95 0.26 -17.66 -2.14
CA LYS A 95 -0.38 -18.90 -2.58
C LYS A 95 -1.20 -19.56 -1.47
N ALA A 96 -0.72 -19.53 -0.23
CA ALA A 96 -1.35 -20.18 0.92
C ALA A 96 -2.52 -19.38 1.53
N MET A 97 -2.52 -18.05 1.37
CA MET A 97 -3.51 -17.17 2.00
C MET A 97 -4.94 -17.52 1.57
N ASN A 98 -5.86 -17.56 2.55
CA ASN A 98 -7.28 -17.69 2.28
C ASN A 98 -7.89 -16.34 1.84
N TRP A 99 -7.95 -16.13 0.53
CA TRP A 99 -8.44 -14.89 -0.06
C TRP A 99 -9.96 -14.74 0.04
N PRO A 100 -10.49 -13.66 0.64
CA PRO A 100 -11.93 -13.43 0.84
C PRO A 100 -12.62 -12.92 -0.44
N LEU A 101 -12.47 -13.66 -1.54
CA LEU A 101 -13.04 -13.33 -2.84
C LEU A 101 -14.28 -14.20 -3.08
N SER A 102 -15.39 -13.56 -3.44
CA SER A 102 -16.62 -14.24 -3.82
C SER A 102 -16.58 -14.71 -5.27
N ASP A 103 -17.10 -15.90 -5.56
CA ASP A 103 -17.24 -16.43 -6.92
C ASP A 103 -18.19 -15.59 -7.80
N THR A 104 -19.02 -14.75 -7.18
CA THR A 104 -19.90 -13.81 -7.88
C THR A 104 -19.21 -12.51 -8.30
N TRP A 105 -17.93 -12.33 -7.97
CA TRP A 105 -17.17 -11.14 -8.33
C TRP A 105 -16.35 -11.39 -9.59
N SER A 106 -16.32 -10.41 -10.49
CA SER A 106 -15.33 -10.38 -11.58
C SER A 106 -14.11 -9.61 -11.11
N LEU A 107 -12.92 -10.18 -11.37
CA LEU A 107 -11.64 -9.60 -11.00
C LEU A 107 -10.92 -9.08 -12.25
N GLU A 108 -10.41 -7.86 -12.18
CA GLU A 108 -9.71 -7.21 -13.29
C GLU A 108 -8.39 -6.59 -12.80
N SER A 109 -7.44 -6.43 -13.72
CA SER A 109 -6.19 -5.72 -13.42
C SER A 109 -6.47 -4.24 -13.14
N ALA A 110 -5.85 -3.70 -12.10
CA ALA A 110 -5.87 -2.26 -11.85
C ALA A 110 -4.83 -1.48 -12.69
N GLN A 111 -4.09 -2.16 -13.58
CA GLN A 111 -3.11 -1.53 -14.45
C GLN A 111 -3.77 -0.49 -15.37
N GLY A 112 -3.15 0.69 -15.47
CA GLY A 112 -3.65 1.80 -16.29
C GLY A 112 -4.76 2.63 -15.63
N LEU A 113 -5.20 2.26 -14.42
CA LEU A 113 -6.13 3.06 -13.63
C LEU A 113 -5.39 4.10 -12.78
N PRO A 114 -6.10 5.11 -12.24
CA PRO A 114 -5.52 6.03 -11.27
C PRO A 114 -4.82 5.26 -10.14
N THR A 115 -3.68 5.78 -9.68
CA THR A 115 -2.91 5.14 -8.59
C THR A 115 -2.71 6.03 -7.39
N ASP A 116 -3.06 7.30 -7.52
CA ASP A 116 -2.85 8.35 -6.56
C ASP A 116 -4.20 9.07 -6.30
N MET A 117 -4.42 9.55 -5.08
CA MET A 117 -5.55 10.39 -4.67
C MET A 117 -5.01 11.55 -3.84
N THR A 118 -5.51 12.77 -4.06
CA THR A 118 -5.02 13.96 -3.35
C THR A 118 -6.10 14.51 -2.43
N PHE A 119 -5.75 14.75 -1.17
CA PHE A 119 -6.59 15.46 -0.20
C PHE A 119 -5.72 16.20 0.82
N CYS A 120 -6.23 17.32 1.36
CA CYS A 120 -5.49 18.18 2.29
C CYS A 120 -4.10 18.61 1.79
N GLY A 121 -3.93 18.80 0.48
CA GLY A 121 -2.65 19.19 -0.13
C GLY A 121 -1.57 18.08 -0.16
N VAL A 122 -1.92 16.84 0.19
CA VAL A 122 -1.04 15.67 0.13
C VAL A 122 -1.56 14.67 -0.89
N THR A 123 -0.68 14.19 -1.76
CA THR A 123 -0.96 13.11 -2.69
C THR A 123 -0.65 11.78 -2.05
N ILE A 124 -1.68 10.95 -1.89
CA ILE A 124 -1.57 9.60 -1.34
C ILE A 124 -1.49 8.59 -2.47
N ARG A 125 -0.39 7.86 -2.52
CA ARG A 125 -0.15 6.80 -3.50
C ARG A 125 -0.72 5.47 -3.01
N ILE A 126 -1.79 5.02 -3.67
CA ILE A 126 -2.55 3.82 -3.32
C ILE A 126 -2.01 2.59 -4.04
N ARG A 127 -1.98 2.61 -5.39
CA ARG A 127 -1.62 1.47 -6.25
C ARG A 127 -2.31 0.16 -5.83
N PRO A 128 -3.64 0.01 -6.01
CA PRO A 128 -4.28 -1.28 -5.85
C PRO A 128 -3.78 -2.26 -6.92
N SER A 129 -3.85 -3.56 -6.63
CA SER A 129 -3.38 -4.61 -7.54
C SER A 129 -4.53 -5.11 -8.43
N VAL A 130 -5.74 -5.20 -7.87
CA VAL A 130 -6.91 -5.81 -8.50
C VAL A 130 -8.15 -4.95 -8.28
N ILE A 131 -9.00 -4.84 -9.30
CA ILE A 131 -10.35 -4.30 -9.22
C ILE A 131 -11.34 -5.44 -9.03
N LEU A 132 -12.27 -5.27 -8.10
CA LEU A 132 -13.37 -6.20 -7.85
C LEU A 132 -14.66 -5.58 -8.36
N LYS A 133 -15.47 -6.32 -9.13
CA LYS A 133 -16.80 -5.86 -9.55
C LYS A 133 -17.87 -6.91 -9.27
N ARG A 134 -19.05 -6.46 -8.86
CA ARG A 134 -20.23 -7.31 -8.62
C ARG A 134 -21.46 -6.67 -9.27
N ARG A 135 -22.14 -7.39 -10.15
CA ARG A 135 -23.48 -6.99 -10.62
C ARG A 135 -24.54 -7.50 -9.64
N GLN A 136 -25.55 -6.68 -9.40
CA GLN A 136 -26.68 -7.05 -8.54
C GLN A 136 -27.98 -6.67 -9.25
N SER A 137 -28.95 -7.60 -9.24
CA SER A 137 -30.28 -7.34 -9.81
C SER A 137 -30.93 -6.13 -9.12
N GLY A 138 -31.60 -5.29 -9.92
CA GLY A 138 -32.22 -4.06 -9.44
C GLY A 138 -31.29 -2.84 -9.36
N PHE A 139 -29.97 -3.00 -9.56
CA PHE A 139 -29.02 -1.89 -9.62
C PHE A 139 -28.58 -1.62 -11.05
N ARG A 140 -28.60 -0.35 -11.45
CA ARG A 140 -28.20 0.08 -12.80
C ARG A 140 -26.70 -0.07 -13.05
N TYR A 141 -25.89 0.20 -12.04
CA TYR A 141 -24.43 0.16 -12.10
C TYR A 141 -23.89 -0.97 -11.23
N PRO A 142 -22.75 -1.60 -11.60
CA PRO A 142 -22.14 -2.60 -10.76
C PRO A 142 -21.59 -1.95 -9.47
N PHE A 143 -21.43 -2.77 -8.44
CA PHE A 143 -20.63 -2.43 -7.27
C PHE A 143 -19.15 -2.66 -7.58
N VAL A 144 -18.29 -1.78 -7.08
CA VAL A 144 -16.84 -1.80 -7.34
C VAL A 144 -16.10 -1.74 -6.02
N GLY A 145 -14.99 -2.47 -5.95
CA GLY A 145 -14.01 -2.36 -4.89
C GLY A 145 -12.61 -2.60 -5.44
N VAL A 146 -11.62 -2.57 -4.54
CA VAL A 146 -10.22 -2.79 -4.89
C VAL A 146 -9.57 -3.70 -3.86
N LEU A 147 -8.62 -4.50 -4.32
CA LEU A 147 -7.75 -5.28 -3.45
C LEU A 147 -6.32 -4.75 -3.57
N LYS A 148 -5.71 -4.49 -2.41
CA LYS A 148 -4.29 -4.17 -2.29
C LYS A 148 -3.59 -5.16 -1.37
N THR A 149 -2.48 -5.72 -1.84
CA THR A 149 -1.59 -6.53 -1.00
C THR A 149 -0.67 -5.64 -0.17
N TYR A 150 -0.38 -6.10 1.04
CA TYR A 150 0.49 -5.46 2.02
C TYR A 150 1.53 -6.47 2.48
N PHE A 151 2.81 -6.14 2.28
CA PHE A 151 3.95 -7.01 2.56
C PHE A 151 4.77 -6.51 3.75
N GLY A 152 4.13 -6.33 4.92
CA GLY A 152 4.78 -5.80 6.12
C GLY A 152 5.22 -6.87 7.12
N LYS A 153 6.36 -7.54 6.87
CA LYS A 153 6.88 -8.61 7.76
C LYS A 153 7.13 -8.15 9.22
N THR A 154 7.64 -6.93 9.41
CA THR A 154 8.00 -6.38 10.74
C THR A 154 6.98 -5.37 11.30
N ASN A 155 5.94 -5.04 10.53
CA ASN A 155 4.91 -4.09 10.94
C ASN A 155 3.53 -4.57 10.46
N PRO A 156 3.03 -5.70 10.99
CA PRO A 156 1.72 -6.21 10.60
C PRO A 156 0.62 -5.17 10.83
N LEU A 157 -0.45 -5.29 10.05
CA LEU A 157 -1.64 -4.43 10.19
C LEU A 157 -2.44 -4.76 11.46
N ALA A 158 -2.32 -5.98 12.00
CA ALA A 158 -2.81 -6.29 13.33
C ALA A 158 -1.75 -6.08 14.40
N VAL A 159 -2.15 -5.52 15.54
CA VAL A 159 -1.35 -5.51 16.77
C VAL A 159 -2.12 -6.30 17.83
N GLY A 160 -1.65 -7.50 18.14
CA GLY A 160 -2.42 -8.46 18.93
C GLY A 160 -3.74 -8.83 18.22
N ASN A 161 -4.86 -8.57 18.88
CA ASN A 161 -6.20 -8.79 18.32
C ASN A 161 -6.81 -7.54 17.66
N ASP A 162 -6.11 -6.41 17.69
CA ASP A 162 -6.59 -5.14 17.11
C ASP A 162 -6.25 -5.06 15.62
N GLY A 163 -7.28 -4.93 14.78
CA GLY A 163 -7.17 -4.77 13.32
C GLY A 163 -7.44 -3.35 12.81
N GLU A 164 -7.49 -2.34 13.68
CA GLU A 164 -7.88 -0.97 13.31
C GLU A 164 -6.99 -0.36 12.21
N ARG A 165 -5.69 -0.70 12.16
CA ARG A 165 -4.82 -0.25 11.05
C ARG A 165 -5.31 -0.76 9.71
N GLY A 166 -5.65 -2.06 9.65
CA GLY A 166 -6.19 -2.70 8.46
C GLY A 166 -7.55 -2.14 8.06
N VAL A 167 -8.44 -1.88 9.04
CA VAL A 167 -9.76 -1.27 8.79
C VAL A 167 -9.62 0.17 8.28
N LEU A 168 -8.71 0.96 8.85
CA LEU A 168 -8.44 2.32 8.39
C LEU A 168 -7.87 2.31 6.96
N PHE A 169 -7.00 1.35 6.63
CA PHE A 169 -6.48 1.16 5.27
C PHE A 169 -7.60 0.75 4.30
N GLY A 170 -8.42 -0.24 4.64
CA GLY A 170 -9.59 -0.61 3.82
C GLY A 170 -10.55 0.58 3.62
N THR A 171 -10.66 1.46 4.61
CA THR A 171 -11.46 2.69 4.50
C THR A 171 -10.85 3.69 3.53
N LEU A 172 -9.53 3.83 3.51
CA LEU A 172 -8.80 4.63 2.52
C LEU A 172 -8.98 4.06 1.10
N LEU A 173 -8.92 2.73 0.94
CA LEU A 173 -9.17 2.07 -0.34
C LEU A 173 -10.60 2.30 -0.84
N HIS A 174 -11.58 2.25 0.06
CA HIS A 174 -12.96 2.58 -0.26
C HIS A 174 -13.13 4.02 -0.71
N TRP A 175 -12.47 4.97 -0.03
CA TRP A 175 -12.50 6.37 -0.44
C TRP A 175 -11.86 6.58 -1.81
N PHE A 176 -10.71 5.95 -2.05
CA PHE A 176 -10.06 5.94 -3.36
C PHE A 176 -10.99 5.38 -4.46
N ALA A 177 -11.67 4.26 -4.22
CA ALA A 177 -12.59 3.68 -5.18
C ALA A 177 -13.78 4.62 -5.49
N GLU A 178 -14.30 5.31 -4.47
CA GLU A 178 -15.41 6.26 -4.61
C GLU A 178 -15.02 7.47 -5.48
N GLU A 179 -13.86 8.06 -5.23
CA GLU A 179 -13.41 9.27 -5.95
C GLU A 179 -12.86 8.95 -7.34
N ASN A 180 -11.97 7.96 -7.41
CA ASN A 180 -11.16 7.72 -8.60
C ASN A 180 -11.71 6.65 -9.53
N LEU A 181 -12.62 5.79 -9.07
CA LEU A 181 -13.16 4.66 -9.84
C LEU A 181 -14.69 4.73 -10.02
N SER A 182 -15.31 5.88 -9.74
CA SER A 182 -16.76 6.08 -9.91
C SER A 182 -17.27 5.80 -11.33
N PHE A 183 -16.42 5.99 -12.35
CA PHE A 183 -16.74 5.65 -13.73
C PHE A 183 -16.91 4.13 -13.98
N LEU A 184 -16.43 3.29 -13.07
CA LEU A 184 -16.60 1.83 -13.12
C LEU A 184 -17.87 1.35 -12.41
N GLY A 185 -18.45 2.16 -11.51
CA GLY A 185 -19.65 1.80 -10.74
C GLY A 185 -19.69 2.41 -9.33
N THR A 186 -20.53 1.85 -8.46
CA THR A 186 -20.70 2.34 -7.09
C THR A 186 -19.72 1.65 -6.14
N ALA A 187 -18.88 2.41 -5.44
CA ALA A 187 -17.93 1.85 -4.48
C ALA A 187 -18.66 1.11 -3.33
N ASP A 188 -18.19 -0.09 -3.00
CA ASP A 188 -18.67 -0.90 -1.87
C ASP A 188 -17.53 -1.15 -0.88
N SER A 189 -17.67 -0.62 0.34
CA SER A 189 -16.67 -0.78 1.41
C SER A 189 -16.34 -2.24 1.75
N SER A 190 -17.29 -3.17 1.57
CA SER A 190 -17.08 -4.60 1.81
C SER A 190 -16.25 -5.28 0.72
N MET A 191 -16.05 -4.62 -0.41
CA MET A 191 -15.20 -5.05 -1.53
C MET A 191 -13.85 -4.30 -1.56
N CYS A 192 -13.57 -3.45 -0.56
CA CYS A 192 -12.31 -2.71 -0.47
C CYS A 192 -11.40 -3.39 0.55
N ILE A 193 -10.45 -4.17 0.03
CA ILE A 193 -9.70 -5.18 0.78
C ILE A 193 -8.24 -4.78 0.84
N VAL A 194 -7.67 -4.77 2.04
CA VAL A 194 -6.23 -4.86 2.23
C VAL A 194 -5.87 -6.25 2.74
N ALA A 195 -4.91 -6.89 2.10
CA ALA A 195 -4.44 -8.23 2.45
C ALA A 195 -3.02 -8.15 3.00
N ASP A 196 -2.87 -8.35 4.31
CA ASP A 196 -1.58 -8.51 4.95
C ASP A 196 -1.06 -9.91 4.68
N VAL A 197 -0.12 -10.01 3.73
CA VAL A 197 0.35 -11.28 3.19
C VAL A 197 1.14 -12.07 4.24
N PHE A 198 2.07 -11.42 4.94
CA PHE A 198 2.88 -12.11 5.95
C PHE A 198 2.10 -12.46 7.21
N ALA A 199 1.07 -11.68 7.55
CA ALA A 199 0.17 -12.03 8.65
C ALA A 199 -0.99 -12.96 8.23
N GLU A 200 -1.10 -13.29 6.93
CA GLU A 200 -2.19 -14.07 6.31
C GLU A 200 -3.59 -13.60 6.73
N LYS A 201 -3.77 -12.28 6.88
CA LYS A 201 -5.03 -11.66 7.31
C LYS A 201 -5.53 -10.64 6.32
N THR A 202 -6.85 -10.55 6.19
CA THR A 202 -7.50 -9.53 5.37
C THR A 202 -8.35 -8.59 6.20
N TYR A 203 -8.46 -7.35 5.74
CA TYR A 203 -9.25 -6.31 6.37
C TYR A 203 -10.07 -5.58 5.33
N LEU A 204 -11.30 -5.23 5.72
CA LEU A 204 -12.26 -4.54 4.87
C LEU A 204 -12.41 -3.08 5.30
N GLY A 205 -12.94 -2.25 4.41
CA GLY A 205 -13.35 -0.90 4.75
C GLY A 205 -14.43 -0.87 5.84
N ALA A 206 -14.40 0.15 6.69
CA ALA A 206 -15.40 0.29 7.73
C ALA A 206 -16.79 0.60 7.14
N ARG A 207 -17.83 -0.09 7.63
CA ARG A 207 -19.24 0.21 7.27
C ARG A 207 -19.62 1.66 7.61
N ARG A 208 -19.12 2.18 8.74
CA ARG A 208 -19.28 3.58 9.16
C ARG A 208 -17.96 4.32 8.91
N TYR A 209 -17.71 4.68 7.65
CA TYR A 209 -16.44 5.24 7.19
C TYR A 209 -16.27 6.75 7.41
N LYS A 210 -17.37 7.51 7.60
CA LYS A 210 -17.30 9.00 7.67
C LYS A 210 -16.31 9.53 8.72
N GLN A 211 -16.34 8.99 9.94
CA GLN A 211 -15.42 9.41 11.00
C GLN A 211 -13.97 9.01 10.71
N ARG A 212 -13.77 7.83 10.12
CA ARG A 212 -12.43 7.35 9.71
C ARG A 212 -11.84 8.16 8.56
N ARG A 213 -12.67 8.65 7.62
CA ARG A 213 -12.22 9.60 6.59
C ARG A 213 -11.79 10.94 7.20
N LYS A 214 -12.55 11.49 8.15
CA LYS A 214 -12.13 12.69 8.91
C LYS A 214 -10.79 12.48 9.63
N GLN A 215 -10.57 11.28 10.18
CA GLN A 215 -9.27 10.94 10.76
C GLN A 215 -8.16 10.93 9.70
N LEU A 216 -8.38 10.33 8.53
CA LEU A 216 -7.42 10.36 7.42
C LEU A 216 -7.12 11.79 6.94
N GLU A 217 -8.14 12.64 6.82
CA GLU A 217 -8.00 14.05 6.49
C GLU A 217 -7.13 14.80 7.51
N ALA A 218 -7.43 14.63 8.80
CA ALA A 218 -6.65 15.26 9.88
C ALA A 218 -5.18 14.82 9.84
N LEU A 219 -4.92 13.53 9.55
CA LEU A 219 -3.55 13.01 9.41
C LEU A 219 -2.84 13.57 8.18
N ALA A 220 -3.52 13.68 7.05
CA ALA A 220 -2.96 14.29 5.84
C ALA A 220 -2.68 15.78 6.03
N GLN A 221 -3.57 16.50 6.72
CA GLN A 221 -3.34 17.89 7.08
C GLN A 221 -2.11 18.03 8.00
N GLU A 222 -1.98 17.18 9.03
CA GLU A 222 -0.80 17.18 9.90
C GLU A 222 0.50 16.93 9.10
N ILE A 223 0.47 16.02 8.12
CA ILE A 223 1.60 15.78 7.21
C ILE A 223 1.89 17.02 6.37
N ALA A 224 0.86 17.67 5.81
CA ALA A 224 1.01 18.86 4.98
C ALA A 224 1.67 20.01 5.76
N ASP A 225 1.18 20.27 6.98
CA ASP A 225 1.66 21.35 7.85
C ASP A 225 3.11 21.12 8.29
N ARG A 226 3.51 19.86 8.48
CA ARG A 226 4.86 19.50 8.91
C ARG A 226 5.86 19.36 7.76
N TRP A 227 5.40 19.37 6.51
CA TRP A 227 6.23 19.06 5.36
C TRP A 227 7.36 20.07 5.16
N GLU A 228 7.03 21.36 5.00
CA GLU A 228 8.04 22.40 4.75
C GLU A 228 9.02 22.57 5.93
N PRO A 229 8.56 22.66 7.20
CA PRO A 229 9.49 22.75 8.33
C PRO A 229 10.45 21.56 8.46
N ILE A 230 10.09 20.38 7.96
CA ILE A 230 10.99 19.23 7.92
C ILE A 230 11.93 19.33 6.72
N SER A 231 11.42 19.71 5.55
CA SER A 231 12.21 19.95 4.33
C SER A 231 13.32 20.98 4.58
N ASP A 232 12.99 22.13 5.15
CA ASP A 232 13.92 23.23 5.41
C ASP A 232 15.07 22.77 6.32
N ARG A 233 14.76 22.06 7.41
CA ARG A 233 15.78 21.51 8.32
C ARG A 233 16.68 20.46 7.67
N LEU A 234 16.18 19.70 6.69
CA LEU A 234 17.03 18.76 5.95
C LEU A 234 18.00 19.52 5.04
N GLN A 235 17.52 20.56 4.36
CA GLN A 235 18.36 21.41 3.50
C GLN A 235 19.45 22.15 4.28
N GLU A 236 19.13 22.69 5.46
CA GLU A 236 20.11 23.33 6.35
C GLU A 236 21.22 22.36 6.77
N ARG A 237 20.86 21.12 7.15
CA ARG A 237 21.83 20.09 7.54
C ARG A 237 22.75 19.68 6.39
N ASP A 238 22.21 19.56 5.19
CA ASP A 238 23.01 19.24 4.01
C ASP A 238 23.94 20.40 3.65
N GLY A 239 23.45 21.66 3.70
CA GLY A 239 24.28 22.86 3.48
C GLY A 239 25.45 22.99 4.46
N ILE A 240 25.25 22.67 5.75
CA ILE A 240 26.32 22.65 6.76
C ILE A 240 27.37 21.58 6.42
N ARG A 241 26.95 20.37 6.00
CA ARG A 241 27.87 19.28 5.64
C ARG A 241 28.79 19.64 4.46
N PHE A 242 28.25 20.33 3.45
CA PHE A 242 29.06 20.79 2.31
C PHE A 242 30.03 21.92 2.68
N SER A 243 29.65 22.79 3.61
CA SER A 243 30.56 23.85 4.10
C SER A 243 31.72 23.32 4.95
N SER A 244 31.53 22.20 5.67
CA SER A 244 32.56 21.58 6.51
C SER A 244 33.53 20.65 5.76
N ALA A 245 33.24 20.30 4.50
CA ALA A 245 34.10 19.42 3.68
C ALA A 245 35.11 20.18 2.81
N HIS A 246 35.09 21.52 2.86
CA HIS A 246 35.97 22.42 2.10
C HIS A 246 36.86 23.31 3.00
N GLN A 247 37.01 22.94 4.28
CA GLN A 247 38.01 23.48 5.20
C GLN A 247 38.97 22.36 5.59
#